data_AF-A0A180G7A0-F1
#
_entry.id   AF-A0A180G7A0-F1
#
_cell.length_a   1.000
_cell.length_b   1.000
_cell.length_c   1.000
_cell.angle_alpha   90.00
_cell.angle_beta   90.00
_cell.angle_gamma   90.00
#
_symmetry.space_group_name_H-M   'P 1'
#
loop_
_entity.id
_entity.type
_entity.pdbx_description
1 polymer ?
#
loop_
_entity_poly.entity_id
_entity_poly.type
_entity_poly.pdbx_seq_one_letter_code
_entity_poly.pdbx_strand_id
1 'polypeptide(L)'
;MAIFQTAGKLPALTDADRASARGDSCLMGIVEALHELISQNPRFEKEEDFNREVAKLIPMAYQLKIDPFPAVDAWVASCEWEYQVVTQLIEVCQEMGPSMVAHGPLFWGQLRRIATQEKLEPFLGAYQQLCEFFAKGVPFNRLFDYYTLVSKICSSLKTFGESHDLTRSSSVSGAQSQSAKKEEMVFTQEIETSVLKQKANLLMNYAEELHQAASLGPATFHPNVRAEKKQIERIALLVLDVLSIDSSFDTDELYHQLRADVFRSGLPGVIKYNLHRITEFLRDEITEIIKLTDLSSEPVKEQGVMRRWDLHLSAAMKEGMKVNAPLKKQLEYAGKRFDLSQKSTNKENPEEHNELDRLEYNRLVRLAILNYKNSHVHVSATLRLDQYPIIWQAMLRTTDREFATIDKRNAEVLIKCLTRTKRIVRNIPVFDRIYYALYQVNAKCRNDILESAKARLDELKGKIRWEEHGLMMQIYYRIISAEKMITYEDWRGLFIPIIPTSPSHTLETIDDIFGDCSRSVLLKKLDKPRREFLEKNVYAFLRRDLLSQDLISQIDDKDFLDESFLRLEQEHAGTKGSSDRLGLLSTTIIQAPQAARGGKPPAVLRISNSSAKPAEVRWVRYSLNPQQQIAVAKVSK
;
A
#
# COMPACT_ATOMS: atom_id res chain seq x y z
N MET A 1 -39.14 28.44 2.18
CA MET A 1 -39.74 27.10 2.03
C MET A 1 -38.71 26.08 2.49
N ALA A 2 -39.10 25.09 3.29
CA ALA A 2 -38.16 24.11 3.83
C ALA A 2 -37.80 23.05 2.76
N ILE A 3 -36.52 22.66 2.71
CA ILE A 3 -35.95 21.78 1.67
C ILE A 3 -36.74 20.46 1.53
N PHE A 4 -37.25 19.91 2.63
CA PHE A 4 -38.05 18.67 2.64
C PHE A 4 -39.39 18.76 1.89
N GLN A 5 -39.94 19.97 1.69
CA GLN A 5 -41.19 20.21 0.96
C GLN A 5 -40.98 20.34 -0.56
N THR A 6 -39.74 20.56 -1.00
CA THR A 6 -39.34 20.77 -2.40
C THR A 6 -38.33 19.74 -2.89
N ALA A 7 -38.10 18.65 -2.13
CA ALA A 7 -37.11 17.63 -2.45
C ALA A 7 -37.26 17.09 -3.89
N GLY A 8 -38.50 16.79 -4.32
CA GLY A 8 -38.79 16.38 -5.71
C GLY A 8 -38.63 17.45 -6.80
N LYS A 9 -38.10 18.65 -6.48
CA LYS A 9 -37.80 19.73 -7.44
C LYS A 9 -36.30 20.02 -7.56
N LEU A 10 -35.43 19.26 -6.89
CA LEU A 10 -33.99 19.41 -7.05
C LEU A 10 -33.56 19.00 -8.47
N PRO A 11 -32.72 19.80 -9.14
CA PRO A 11 -32.22 19.46 -10.47
C PRO A 11 -31.40 18.17 -10.44
N ALA A 12 -31.37 17.45 -11.56
CA ALA A 12 -30.50 16.28 -11.72
C ALA A 12 -29.02 16.71 -11.68
N LEU A 13 -28.18 15.92 -11.04
CA LEU A 13 -26.73 16.12 -11.06
C LEU A 13 -26.21 16.02 -12.49
N THR A 14 -25.51 17.05 -12.97
CA THR A 14 -24.89 17.08 -14.30
C THR A 14 -23.44 16.61 -14.25
N ASP A 15 -22.89 16.21 -15.39
CA ASP A 15 -21.47 15.85 -15.49
C ASP A 15 -20.54 17.05 -15.20
N ALA A 16 -21.04 18.28 -15.38
CA ALA A 16 -20.33 19.50 -14.97
C ALA A 16 -20.27 19.65 -13.44
N ASP A 17 -21.32 19.27 -12.70
CA ASP A 17 -21.33 19.26 -11.24
C ASP A 17 -20.31 18.24 -10.70
N ARG A 18 -20.24 17.06 -11.32
CA ARG A 18 -19.23 16.03 -11.03
C ARG A 18 -17.81 16.50 -11.29
N ALA A 19 -17.58 17.23 -12.39
CA ALA A 19 -16.27 17.79 -12.72
C ALA A 19 -15.87 18.95 -11.77
N SER A 20 -16.85 19.68 -11.21
CA SER A 20 -16.60 20.83 -10.34
C SER A 20 -16.09 20.47 -8.94
N ALA A 21 -16.31 19.23 -8.50
CA ALA A 21 -15.96 18.76 -7.15
C ALA A 21 -14.46 18.47 -6.91
N ARG A 22 -13.57 18.90 -7.82
CA ARG A 22 -12.10 18.86 -7.68
C ARG A 22 -11.52 17.55 -7.12
N GLY A 23 -12.13 16.40 -7.43
CA GLY A 23 -11.63 15.09 -7.01
C GLY A 23 -11.97 14.67 -5.58
N ASP A 24 -12.81 15.40 -4.85
CA ASP A 24 -13.25 14.97 -3.52
C ASP A 24 -14.37 13.92 -3.62
N SER A 25 -13.95 12.68 -3.84
CA SER A 25 -14.82 11.51 -4.00
C SER A 25 -15.80 11.28 -2.84
N CYS A 26 -15.47 11.76 -1.63
CA CYS A 26 -16.32 11.62 -0.46
C CYS A 26 -17.52 12.58 -0.52
N LEU A 27 -17.27 13.87 -0.81
CA LEU A 27 -18.33 14.86 -0.98
C LEU A 27 -19.27 14.50 -2.13
N MET A 28 -18.73 14.04 -3.26
CA MET A 28 -19.55 13.58 -4.39
C MET A 28 -20.39 12.35 -4.05
N GLY A 29 -19.84 11.38 -3.31
CA GLY A 29 -20.61 10.23 -2.85
C GLY A 29 -21.79 10.62 -1.94
N ILE A 30 -21.62 11.62 -1.07
CA ILE A 30 -22.69 12.14 -0.20
C ILE A 30 -23.76 12.85 -1.04
N VAL A 31 -23.33 13.67 -2.00
CA VAL A 31 -24.23 14.42 -2.90
C VAL A 31 -25.04 13.47 -3.78
N GLU A 32 -24.42 12.42 -4.32
CA GLU A 32 -25.09 11.38 -5.10
C GLU A 32 -26.07 10.56 -4.24
N ALA A 33 -25.67 10.16 -3.03
CA ALA A 33 -26.55 9.42 -2.12
C ALA A 33 -27.73 10.26 -1.61
N LEU A 34 -27.53 11.57 -1.41
CA LEU A 34 -28.60 12.53 -1.12
C LEU A 34 -29.54 12.69 -2.31
N HIS A 35 -29.00 12.75 -3.52
CA HIS A 35 -29.80 12.83 -4.75
C HIS A 35 -30.63 11.56 -4.96
N GLU A 36 -30.06 10.39 -4.69
CA GLU A 36 -30.75 9.10 -4.76
C GLU A 36 -31.87 9.01 -3.72
N LEU A 37 -31.61 9.39 -2.46
CA LEU A 37 -32.62 9.41 -1.39
C LEU A 37 -33.81 10.31 -1.75
N ILE A 38 -33.52 11.47 -2.32
CA ILE A 38 -34.51 12.46 -2.72
C ILE A 38 -35.29 11.99 -3.97
N SER A 39 -34.62 11.34 -4.92
CA SER A 39 -35.24 10.77 -6.11
C SER A 39 -36.17 9.60 -5.78
N GLN A 40 -35.83 8.80 -4.76
CA GLN A 40 -36.65 7.68 -4.28
C GLN A 40 -37.84 8.14 -3.41
N ASN A 41 -37.77 9.35 -2.81
CA ASN A 41 -38.79 9.87 -1.89
C ASN A 41 -39.20 11.31 -2.26
N PRO A 42 -40.13 11.51 -3.20
CA PRO A 42 -40.43 12.84 -3.77
C PRO A 42 -41.10 13.81 -2.78
N ARG A 43 -41.62 13.33 -1.63
CA ARG A 43 -42.17 14.16 -0.54
C ARG A 43 -41.96 13.48 0.82
N PHE A 44 -41.38 14.21 1.78
CA PHE A 44 -41.37 13.82 3.19
C PHE A 44 -42.56 14.49 3.90
N GLU A 45 -43.37 13.72 4.63
CA GLU A 45 -44.56 14.24 5.32
C GLU A 45 -44.21 15.10 6.54
N LYS A 46 -43.08 14.80 7.20
CA LYS A 46 -42.57 15.51 8.36
C LYS A 46 -41.09 15.84 8.22
N GLU A 47 -40.70 16.99 8.74
CA GLU A 47 -39.30 17.45 8.80
C GLU A 47 -38.41 16.47 9.56
N GLU A 48 -38.93 15.87 10.63
CA GLU A 48 -38.21 14.90 11.47
C GLU A 48 -37.83 13.62 10.71
N ASP A 49 -38.66 13.18 9.78
CA ASP A 49 -38.40 11.98 8.98
C ASP A 49 -37.37 12.26 7.88
N PHE A 50 -37.44 13.45 7.26
CA PHE A 50 -36.38 13.93 6.36
C PHE A 50 -35.03 14.02 7.08
N ASN A 51 -34.99 14.68 8.24
CA ASN A 51 -33.77 14.85 9.01
C ASN A 51 -33.19 13.49 9.48
N ARG A 52 -34.04 12.51 9.80
CA ARG A 52 -33.61 11.15 10.17
C ARG A 52 -32.98 10.40 9.01
N GLU A 53 -33.53 10.50 7.81
CA GLU A 53 -32.96 9.84 6.63
C GLU A 53 -31.69 10.55 6.13
N VAL A 54 -31.68 11.89 6.12
CA VAL A 54 -30.48 12.68 5.81
C VAL A 54 -29.34 12.40 6.79
N ALA A 55 -29.65 12.24 8.08
CA ALA A 55 -28.65 11.88 9.09
C ALA A 55 -28.00 10.49 8.89
N LYS A 56 -28.59 9.61 8.07
CA LYS A 56 -27.96 8.34 7.67
C LYS A 56 -26.98 8.49 6.50
N LEU A 57 -27.14 9.55 5.71
CA LEU A 57 -26.32 9.85 4.54
C LEU A 57 -25.13 10.73 4.85
N ILE A 58 -25.32 11.67 5.79
CA ILE A 58 -24.23 12.48 6.31
C ILE A 58 -23.29 11.52 7.04
N PRO A 59 -22.03 11.39 6.62
CA PRO A 59 -21.05 10.58 7.32
C PRO A 59 -21.04 11.05 8.78
N MET A 60 -20.98 10.12 9.73
CA MET A 60 -20.81 10.53 11.12
C MET A 60 -19.60 11.46 11.19
N ALA A 61 -19.65 12.52 12.00
CA ALA A 61 -18.73 13.64 11.85
C ALA A 61 -17.23 13.33 12.11
N TYR A 62 -16.87 12.07 12.37
CA TYR A 62 -15.50 11.51 12.34
C TYR A 62 -15.08 10.89 10.99
N GLN A 63 -16.00 10.70 10.04
CA GLN A 63 -15.78 10.13 8.71
C GLN A 63 -15.53 11.20 7.64
N LEU A 64 -15.73 12.48 7.95
CA LEU A 64 -15.36 13.59 7.10
C LEU A 64 -13.83 13.75 7.15
N LYS A 65 -13.14 13.29 6.10
CA LYS A 65 -11.77 13.74 5.82
C LYS A 65 -11.86 15.21 5.46
N ILE A 66 -11.49 16.07 6.39
CA ILE A 66 -11.30 17.49 6.07
C ILE A 66 -9.88 17.57 5.52
N ASP A 67 -9.71 18.20 4.35
CA ASP A 67 -8.40 18.63 3.81
C ASP A 67 -7.52 19.14 4.96
N PRO A 68 -6.19 18.91 4.92
CA PRO A 68 -5.28 19.16 6.04
C PRO A 68 -5.64 20.50 6.70
N PHE A 69 -6.26 20.39 7.87
CA PHE A 69 -6.85 21.51 8.59
C PHE A 69 -5.75 22.57 8.71
N PRO A 70 -5.94 23.81 8.21
CA PRO A 70 -4.83 24.71 7.90
C PRO A 70 -3.98 24.95 9.14
N ALA A 71 -2.87 24.23 9.23
CA ALA A 71 -1.86 24.49 10.22
C ALA A 71 -1.19 25.78 9.81
N VAL A 72 -1.24 26.79 10.68
CA VAL A 72 -0.57 28.06 10.43
C VAL A 72 0.92 27.76 10.23
N ASP A 73 1.46 28.00 9.03
CA ASP A 73 2.86 27.70 8.67
C ASP A 73 3.87 28.32 9.67
N ALA A 74 3.53 29.49 10.22
CA ALA A 74 4.31 30.17 11.24
C ALA A 74 4.35 29.43 12.59
N TRP A 75 3.29 28.66 12.90
CA TRP A 75 3.20 27.86 14.11
C TRP A 75 4.03 26.56 13.99
N VAL A 76 3.96 25.92 12.82
CA VAL A 76 4.79 24.76 12.45
C VAL A 76 6.28 25.09 12.57
N ALA A 77 6.72 26.24 12.07
CA ALA A 77 8.13 26.66 12.12
C ALA A 77 8.72 26.83 13.54
N SER A 78 7.89 26.94 14.57
CA SER A 78 8.33 27.17 15.96
C SER A 78 8.27 25.93 16.87
N CYS A 79 7.59 24.87 16.42
CA CYS A 79 7.30 23.62 17.17
C CYS A 79 7.12 22.44 16.18
N GLU A 80 8.07 22.23 15.26
CA GLU A 80 7.93 21.25 14.17
C GLU A 80 7.69 19.81 14.67
N TRP A 81 8.25 19.44 15.82
CA TRP A 81 8.22 18.05 16.30
C TRP A 81 7.01 17.74 17.17
N GLU A 82 6.65 18.65 18.07
CA GLU A 82 5.40 18.57 18.84
C GLU A 82 4.23 18.55 17.88
N TYR A 83 4.32 19.32 16.79
CA TYR A 83 3.34 19.29 15.71
C TYR A 83 3.14 17.88 15.14
N GLN A 84 4.22 17.13 14.81
CA GLN A 84 4.07 15.76 14.27
C GLN A 84 3.41 14.77 15.25
N VAL A 85 3.66 14.92 16.55
CA VAL A 85 3.05 14.10 17.61
C VAL A 85 1.59 14.49 17.80
N VAL A 86 1.29 15.79 17.79
CA VAL A 86 -0.06 16.33 17.97
C VAL A 86 -0.95 16.02 16.77
N THR A 87 -0.45 16.13 15.54
CA THR A 87 -1.19 15.73 14.32
C THR A 87 -1.62 14.27 14.40
N GLN A 88 -0.71 13.38 14.80
CA GLN A 88 -1.06 11.96 14.97
C GLN A 88 -2.10 11.75 16.08
N LEU A 89 -1.94 12.40 17.24
CA LEU A 89 -2.91 12.31 18.33
C LEU A 89 -4.30 12.75 17.86
N ILE A 90 -4.37 13.83 17.09
CA ILE A 90 -5.62 14.37 16.52
C ILE A 90 -6.25 13.34 15.58
N GLU A 91 -5.51 12.82 14.60
CA GLU A 91 -6.05 11.87 13.62
C GLU A 91 -6.54 10.58 14.27
N VAL A 92 -5.79 10.03 15.24
CA VAL A 92 -6.22 8.86 16.02
C VAL A 92 -7.47 9.18 16.85
N CYS A 93 -7.53 10.35 17.50
CA CYS A 93 -8.66 10.74 18.34
C CYS A 93 -9.91 11.10 17.54
N GLN A 94 -9.77 11.54 16.28
CA GLN A 94 -10.89 11.70 15.37
C GLN A 94 -11.60 10.35 15.15
N GLU A 95 -10.83 9.30 14.88
CA GLU A 95 -11.38 7.96 14.63
C GLU A 95 -11.86 7.27 15.92
N MET A 96 -11.04 7.31 16.98
CA MET A 96 -11.27 6.51 18.20
C MET A 96 -12.04 7.26 19.30
N GLY A 97 -12.04 8.61 19.28
CA GLY A 97 -12.58 9.45 20.34
C GLY A 97 -14.02 9.12 20.75
N PRO A 98 -14.97 8.97 19.80
CA PRO A 98 -16.34 8.59 20.12
C PRO A 98 -16.45 7.27 20.89
N SER A 99 -15.64 6.27 20.50
CA SER A 99 -15.61 4.96 21.16
C SER A 99 -14.96 5.04 22.54
N MET A 100 -13.87 5.81 22.68
CA MET A 100 -13.12 5.95 23.92
C MET A 100 -13.90 6.66 25.02
N VAL A 101 -14.63 7.73 24.68
CA VAL A 101 -15.42 8.50 25.67
C VAL A 101 -16.63 7.72 26.19
N ALA A 102 -17.14 6.76 25.42
CA ALA A 102 -18.22 5.88 25.87
C ALA A 102 -17.79 4.98 27.06
N HIS A 103 -16.49 4.78 27.24
CA HIS A 103 -15.97 4.04 28.40
C HIS A 103 -15.96 4.94 29.64
N GLY A 104 -16.79 4.59 30.62
CA GLY A 104 -16.99 5.36 31.84
C GLY A 104 -15.74 5.51 32.73
N PRO A 105 -15.87 6.08 33.94
CA PRO A 105 -14.75 6.55 34.76
C PRO A 105 -13.73 5.45 35.15
N LEU A 106 -14.14 4.18 35.17
CA LEU A 106 -13.24 3.05 35.44
C LEU A 106 -12.15 2.89 34.36
N PHE A 107 -12.49 3.10 33.09
CA PHE A 107 -11.53 3.02 31.98
C PHE A 107 -10.44 4.08 32.12
N TRP A 108 -10.86 5.34 32.26
CA TRP A 108 -9.95 6.47 32.42
C TRP A 108 -9.12 6.37 33.71
N GLY A 109 -9.69 5.81 34.78
CA GLY A 109 -8.97 5.53 36.03
C GLY A 109 -7.85 4.50 35.84
N GLN A 110 -8.11 3.40 35.12
CA GLN A 110 -7.08 2.39 34.82
C GLN A 110 -5.99 2.95 33.90
N LEU A 111 -6.38 3.68 32.84
CA LEU A 111 -5.41 4.30 31.93
C LEU A 111 -4.55 5.34 32.64
N ARG A 112 -5.13 6.12 33.57
CA ARG A 112 -4.40 7.07 34.42
C ARG A 112 -3.38 6.38 35.32
N ARG A 113 -3.73 5.24 35.92
CA ARG A 113 -2.78 4.46 36.74
C ARG A 113 -1.55 4.07 35.93
N ILE A 114 -1.73 3.60 34.71
CA ILE A 114 -0.63 3.18 33.82
C ILE A 114 0.17 4.38 33.34
N ALA A 115 -0.52 5.45 32.93
CA ALA A 115 0.14 6.68 32.49
C ALA A 115 1.06 7.24 33.59
N THR A 116 0.65 7.18 34.86
CA THR A 116 1.51 7.61 35.97
C THR A 116 2.70 6.69 36.23
N GLN A 117 2.53 5.38 36.05
CA GLN A 117 3.64 4.42 36.18
C GLN A 117 4.71 4.65 35.10
N GLU A 118 4.29 5.01 33.89
CA GLU A 118 5.14 5.14 32.69
C GLU A 118 5.53 6.60 32.38
N LYS A 119 5.14 7.56 33.25
CA LYS A 119 5.37 9.00 33.08
C LYS A 119 4.83 9.55 31.74
N LEU A 120 3.54 9.31 31.49
CA LEU A 120 2.80 9.66 30.27
C LEU A 120 1.64 10.66 30.52
N GLU A 121 1.59 11.30 31.69
CA GLU A 121 0.46 12.13 32.11
C GLU A 121 0.12 13.28 31.14
N PRO A 122 1.09 14.01 30.56
CA PRO A 122 0.78 15.06 29.59
C PRO A 122 0.10 14.51 28.34
N PHE A 123 0.51 13.34 27.87
CA PHE A 123 -0.11 12.66 26.74
C PHE A 123 -1.52 12.19 27.10
N LEU A 124 -1.75 11.68 28.32
CA LEU A 124 -3.08 11.26 28.77
C LEU A 124 -4.04 12.44 28.80
N GLY A 125 -3.58 13.58 29.35
CA GLY A 125 -4.35 14.82 29.37
C GLY A 125 -4.70 15.30 27.96
N ALA A 126 -3.76 15.25 27.02
CA ALA A 126 -3.98 15.61 25.63
C ALA A 126 -4.98 14.65 24.94
N TYR A 127 -4.75 13.35 25.08
CA TYR A 127 -5.59 12.29 24.48
C TYR A 127 -7.04 12.37 24.98
N GLN A 128 -7.23 12.54 26.30
CA GLN A 128 -8.57 12.67 26.88
C GLN A 128 -9.28 13.93 26.36
N GLN A 129 -8.62 15.09 26.34
CA GLN A 129 -9.22 16.34 25.85
C GLN A 129 -9.59 16.25 24.35
N LEU A 130 -8.74 15.63 23.53
CA LEU A 130 -9.03 15.41 22.11
C LEU A 130 -10.18 14.42 21.90
N CYS A 131 -10.20 13.30 22.63
CA CYS A 131 -11.30 12.34 22.58
C CYS A 131 -12.64 13.00 22.98
N GLU A 132 -12.65 13.81 24.04
CA GLU A 132 -13.82 14.57 24.48
C GLU A 132 -14.27 15.61 23.45
N PHE A 133 -13.31 16.28 22.80
CA PHE A 133 -13.59 17.22 21.71
C PHE A 133 -14.26 16.52 20.51
N PHE A 134 -13.72 15.37 20.08
CA PHE A 134 -14.23 14.61 18.93
C PHE A 134 -15.41 13.69 19.26
N ALA A 135 -15.76 13.47 20.53
CA ALA A 135 -16.86 12.57 20.93
C ALA A 135 -18.23 12.94 20.35
N LYS A 136 -18.44 14.22 20.01
CA LYS A 136 -19.67 14.73 19.39
C LYS A 136 -19.52 15.00 17.88
N GLY A 137 -18.42 14.54 17.27
CA GLY A 137 -18.06 14.85 15.90
C GLY A 137 -17.34 16.18 15.71
N VAL A 138 -16.83 16.45 14.51
CA VAL A 138 -16.17 17.72 14.14
C VAL A 138 -17.20 18.84 13.98
N PRO A 139 -17.24 19.86 14.86
CA PRO A 139 -18.12 21.00 14.68
C PRO A 139 -17.37 22.03 13.83
N PHE A 140 -17.78 22.25 12.59
CA PHE A 140 -17.22 23.32 11.72
C PHE A 140 -17.27 24.72 12.37
N ASN A 141 -18.08 24.90 13.41
CA ASN A 141 -18.23 26.12 14.19
C ASN A 141 -17.32 26.23 15.43
N ARG A 142 -16.42 25.28 15.70
CA ARG A 142 -15.52 25.27 16.87
C ARG A 142 -14.03 25.37 16.52
N LEU A 143 -13.70 26.00 15.40
CA LEU A 143 -12.32 26.16 14.94
C LEU A 143 -11.43 26.89 15.95
N PHE A 144 -11.94 27.95 16.56
CA PHE A 144 -11.21 28.70 17.57
C PHE A 144 -10.89 27.84 18.80
N ASP A 145 -11.87 27.07 19.29
CA ASP A 145 -11.70 26.15 20.41
C ASP A 145 -10.69 25.05 20.07
N TYR A 146 -10.73 24.55 18.84
CA TYR A 146 -9.77 23.58 18.32
C TYR A 146 -8.35 24.13 18.31
N TYR A 147 -8.10 25.29 17.70
CA TYR A 147 -6.75 25.87 17.68
C TYR A 147 -6.25 26.23 19.08
N THR A 148 -7.14 26.65 19.97
CA THR A 148 -6.81 26.91 21.38
C THR A 148 -6.40 25.62 22.09
N LEU A 149 -7.15 24.53 21.88
CA LEU A 149 -6.84 23.21 22.44
C LEU A 149 -5.51 22.68 21.91
N VAL A 150 -5.33 22.71 20.59
CA VAL A 150 -4.11 22.26 19.90
C VAL A 150 -2.89 23.08 20.36
N SER A 151 -3.06 24.40 20.50
CA SER A 151 -2.03 25.29 21.05
C SER A 151 -1.62 24.91 22.47
N LYS A 152 -2.62 24.71 23.35
CA LYS A 152 -2.40 24.28 24.74
C LYS A 152 -1.70 22.92 24.83
N ILE A 153 -2.11 21.96 24.00
CA ILE A 153 -1.48 20.63 23.96
C ILE A 153 -0.02 20.76 23.53
N CYS A 154 0.27 21.50 22.45
CA CYS A 154 1.64 21.72 22.00
C CYS A 154 2.51 22.38 23.08
N SER A 155 2.03 23.43 23.75
CA SER A 155 2.79 24.04 24.85
C SER A 155 3.04 23.07 26.02
N SER A 156 2.07 22.19 26.32
CA SER A 156 2.22 21.17 27.36
C SER A 156 3.22 20.07 26.97
N LEU A 157 3.26 19.68 25.70
CA LEU A 157 4.21 18.67 25.21
C LEU A 157 5.62 19.24 25.08
N LYS A 158 5.74 20.51 24.67
CA LYS A 158 7.00 21.23 24.60
C LYS A 158 7.68 21.33 25.97
N THR A 159 6.94 21.80 26.98
CA THR A 159 7.46 21.87 28.36
C THR A 159 7.83 20.49 28.92
N PHE A 160 7.07 19.45 28.55
CA PHE A 160 7.40 18.08 28.92
C PHE A 160 8.69 17.57 28.25
N GLY A 161 8.89 17.85 26.95
CA GLY A 161 10.14 17.57 26.23
C GLY A 161 11.34 18.23 26.90
N GLU A 162 11.27 19.55 27.11
CA GLU A 162 12.34 20.35 27.72
C GLU A 162 12.69 19.87 29.16
N SER A 163 11.71 19.37 29.91
CA SER A 163 11.93 18.83 31.27
C SER A 163 12.69 17.49 31.29
N HIS A 164 12.58 16.72 30.20
CA HIS A 164 13.31 15.46 30.02
C HIS A 164 14.78 15.70 29.61
N ASP A 165 15.10 16.84 29.00
CA ASP A 165 16.47 17.21 28.60
C ASP A 165 17.36 17.54 29.81
N LEU A 166 16.78 18.18 30.83
CA LEU A 166 17.46 18.52 32.09
C LEU A 166 17.92 17.27 32.87
N THR A 167 17.28 16.12 32.67
CA THR A 167 17.68 14.86 33.32
C THR A 167 18.71 14.05 32.53
N ARG A 168 18.90 14.32 31.24
CA ARG A 168 19.91 13.65 30.39
C ARG A 168 21.22 14.43 30.28
N SER A 169 21.13 15.76 30.26
CA SER A 169 22.28 16.67 30.08
C SER A 169 23.24 16.75 31.28
N SER A 170 22.87 16.19 32.44
CA SER A 170 23.75 16.11 33.62
C SER A 170 24.79 14.99 33.59
N SER A 171 24.85 14.19 32.50
CA SER A 171 25.70 12.99 32.43
C SER A 171 26.84 13.01 31.40
N VAL A 172 27.03 14.09 30.62
CA VAL A 172 28.11 14.17 29.62
C VAL A 172 28.91 15.46 29.83
N SER A 173 29.99 15.36 30.61
CA SER A 173 30.98 16.43 30.72
C SER A 173 32.01 16.33 29.58
N GLY A 174 32.19 17.44 28.85
CA GLY A 174 33.50 17.91 28.42
C GLY A 174 33.99 17.57 27.00
N ALA A 175 33.92 18.60 26.15
CA ALA A 175 34.84 18.97 25.06
C ALA A 175 34.80 18.18 23.73
N GLN A 176 34.33 18.81 22.64
CA GLN A 176 35.18 19.44 21.60
C GLN A 176 34.38 19.96 20.38
N SER A 177 34.87 21.05 19.80
CA SER A 177 34.76 21.52 18.40
C SER A 177 33.40 21.95 17.80
N GLN A 178 33.38 23.19 17.27
CA GLN A 178 32.21 23.88 16.71
C GLN A 178 31.70 23.32 15.37
N SER A 179 32.40 22.36 14.74
CA SER A 179 31.91 21.65 13.54
C SER A 179 31.07 20.42 13.90
N ALA A 180 31.33 19.77 15.03
CA ALA A 180 30.56 18.63 15.53
C ALA A 180 29.21 19.06 16.13
N LYS A 181 29.11 20.31 16.59
CA LYS A 181 27.89 20.86 17.22
C LYS A 181 26.65 20.84 16.32
N LYS A 182 26.79 20.91 15.00
CA LYS A 182 25.61 20.95 14.11
C LYS A 182 25.05 19.54 13.86
N GLU A 183 25.91 18.53 13.77
CA GLU A 183 25.51 17.12 13.69
C GLU A 183 25.08 16.56 15.05
N GLU A 184 25.77 16.91 16.14
CA GLU A 184 25.35 16.58 17.52
C GLU A 184 23.98 17.16 17.84
N MET A 185 23.73 18.43 17.51
CA MET A 185 22.46 19.09 17.84
C MET A 185 21.27 18.50 17.05
N VAL A 186 21.49 18.10 15.79
CA VAL A 186 20.50 17.37 14.98
C VAL A 186 20.26 15.96 15.53
N PHE A 187 21.31 15.27 15.98
CA PHE A 187 21.20 13.92 16.54
C PHE A 187 20.50 13.89 17.93
N THR A 188 20.76 14.87 18.81
CA THR A 188 20.03 15.01 20.07
C THR A 188 18.54 15.32 19.85
N GLN A 189 18.22 16.20 18.89
CA GLN A 189 16.84 16.47 18.49
C GLN A 189 16.14 15.22 17.95
N GLU A 190 16.80 14.43 17.09
CA GLU A 190 16.23 13.20 16.54
C GLU A 190 15.92 12.15 17.63
N ILE A 191 16.78 12.03 18.64
CA ILE A 191 16.54 11.16 19.78
C ILE A 191 15.35 11.65 20.63
N GLU A 192 15.26 12.95 20.88
CA GLU A 192 14.18 13.56 21.66
C GLU A 192 12.81 13.41 20.96
N THR A 193 12.76 13.63 19.65
CA THR A 193 11.54 13.40 18.85
C THR A 193 11.11 11.94 18.86
N SER A 194 12.05 11.01 18.73
CA SER A 194 11.76 9.58 18.82
C SER A 194 11.18 9.20 20.18
N VAL A 195 11.70 9.75 21.28
CA VAL A 195 11.21 9.47 22.63
C VAL A 195 9.79 10.01 22.84
N LEU A 196 9.52 11.27 22.44
CA LEU A 196 8.18 11.85 22.55
C LEU A 196 7.15 11.08 21.71
N LYS A 197 7.51 10.70 20.49
CA LYS A 197 6.68 9.91 19.59
C LYS A 197 6.39 8.52 20.15
N GLN A 198 7.41 7.83 20.65
CA GLN A 198 7.26 6.51 21.27
C GLN A 198 6.35 6.59 22.50
N LYS A 199 6.49 7.61 23.35
CA LYS A 199 5.60 7.83 24.51
C LYS A 199 4.15 8.08 24.11
N ALA A 200 3.91 8.90 23.09
CA ALA A 200 2.57 9.11 22.56
C ALA A 200 1.96 7.81 22.01
N ASN A 201 2.73 7.08 21.18
CA ASN A 201 2.33 5.78 20.64
C ASN A 201 2.04 4.77 21.76
N LEU A 202 2.86 4.73 22.81
CA LEU A 202 2.67 3.84 23.95
C LEU A 202 1.34 4.09 24.65
N LEU A 203 1.02 5.36 24.94
CA LEU A 203 -0.25 5.71 25.55
C LEU A 203 -1.45 5.29 24.68
N MET A 204 -1.42 5.61 23.39
CA MET A 204 -2.54 5.28 22.50
C MET A 204 -2.70 3.77 22.35
N ASN A 205 -1.60 3.01 22.26
CA ASN A 205 -1.63 1.54 22.29
C ASN A 205 -2.24 1.00 23.59
N TYR A 206 -1.87 1.55 24.76
CA TYR A 206 -2.48 1.17 26.03
C TYR A 206 -3.99 1.49 26.09
N ALA A 207 -4.42 2.64 25.55
CA ALA A 207 -5.83 2.99 25.50
C ALA A 207 -6.62 1.99 24.64
N GLU A 208 -6.08 1.59 23.49
CA GLU A 208 -6.71 0.60 22.60
C GLU A 208 -6.67 -0.83 23.15
N GLU A 209 -5.56 -1.25 23.77
CA GLU A 209 -5.47 -2.55 24.46
C GLU A 209 -6.48 -2.63 25.61
N LEU A 210 -6.61 -1.55 26.40
CA LEU A 210 -7.60 -1.46 27.46
C LEU A 210 -9.02 -1.47 26.90
N HIS A 211 -9.28 -0.77 25.79
CA HIS A 211 -10.56 -0.79 25.09
C HIS A 211 -10.94 -2.21 24.63
N GLN A 212 -9.99 -2.93 24.03
CA GLN A 212 -10.16 -4.32 23.63
C GLN A 212 -10.40 -5.23 24.85
N ALA A 213 -9.65 -5.04 25.94
CA ALA A 213 -9.79 -5.83 27.16
C ALA A 213 -11.09 -5.55 27.92
N ALA A 214 -11.59 -4.31 27.91
CA ALA A 214 -12.84 -3.92 28.57
C ALA A 214 -14.06 -4.68 28.00
N SER A 215 -13.96 -5.16 26.75
CA SER A 215 -14.99 -6.02 26.14
C SER A 215 -15.09 -7.42 26.76
N LEU A 216 -14.08 -7.83 27.55
CA LEU A 216 -13.98 -9.14 28.21
C LEU A 216 -14.44 -9.12 29.68
N GLY A 217 -14.81 -7.96 30.22
CA GLY A 217 -15.35 -7.79 31.57
C GLY A 217 -14.47 -6.93 32.51
N PRO A 218 -14.90 -6.73 33.78
CA PRO A 218 -14.22 -5.88 34.73
C PRO A 218 -12.99 -6.59 35.33
N ALA A 219 -11.87 -6.58 34.60
CA ALA A 219 -10.58 -7.05 35.09
C ALA A 219 -9.62 -5.87 35.31
N THR A 220 -8.61 -6.06 36.16
CA THR A 220 -7.48 -5.13 36.25
C THR A 220 -6.63 -5.27 34.99
N PHE A 221 -6.57 -4.23 34.18
CA PHE A 221 -5.75 -4.22 32.98
C PHE A 221 -4.27 -4.23 33.33
N HIS A 222 -3.53 -5.11 32.66
CA HIS A 222 -2.08 -5.18 32.70
C HIS A 222 -1.59 -4.98 31.27
N PRO A 223 -0.61 -4.08 31.05
CA PRO A 223 -0.11 -3.84 29.71
C PRO A 223 0.44 -5.11 29.07
N ASN A 224 0.17 -5.30 27.78
CA ASN A 224 0.70 -6.46 27.07
C ASN A 224 2.23 -6.34 26.87
N VAL A 225 2.87 -7.50 26.67
CA VAL A 225 4.29 -7.57 26.30
C VAL A 225 4.49 -6.88 24.95
N ARG A 226 5.44 -5.94 24.89
CA ARG A 226 5.80 -5.23 23.66
C ARG A 226 6.48 -6.17 22.65
N ALA A 227 6.42 -5.81 21.37
CA ALA A 227 7.05 -6.59 20.32
C ALA A 227 8.57 -6.68 20.48
N GLU A 228 9.12 -7.81 20.08
CA GLU A 228 10.56 -8.03 20.06
C GLU A 228 11.21 -7.27 18.90
N LYS A 229 12.49 -6.90 19.05
CA LYS A 229 13.26 -6.23 18.00
C LYS A 229 13.20 -6.97 16.64
N LYS A 230 13.25 -8.30 16.67
CA LYS A 230 13.14 -9.15 15.47
C LYS A 230 11.79 -8.99 14.75
N GLN A 231 10.71 -8.72 15.49
CA GLN A 231 9.39 -8.48 14.90
C GLN A 231 9.35 -7.10 14.22
N ILE A 232 9.94 -6.08 14.84
CA ILE A 232 10.05 -4.74 14.26
C ILE A 232 10.90 -4.76 12.98
N GLU A 233 12.07 -5.41 13.03
CA GLU A 233 12.91 -5.64 11.85
C GLU A 233 12.14 -6.38 10.74
N ARG A 234 11.34 -7.39 11.11
CA ARG A 234 10.52 -8.12 10.14
C ARG A 234 9.43 -7.26 9.53
N ILE A 235 8.79 -6.37 10.29
CA ILE A 235 7.81 -5.40 9.77
C ILE A 235 8.51 -4.48 8.76
N ALA A 236 9.64 -3.87 9.13
CA ALA A 236 10.40 -2.97 8.26
C ALA A 236 10.71 -3.64 6.90
N LEU A 237 11.23 -4.86 6.95
CA LEU A 237 11.60 -5.62 5.75
C LEU A 237 10.37 -5.93 4.88
N LEU A 238 9.26 -6.33 5.50
CA LEU A 238 8.04 -6.63 4.77
C LEU A 238 7.39 -5.38 4.14
N VAL A 239 7.45 -4.22 4.79
CA VAL A 239 6.94 -2.97 4.18
C VAL A 239 7.76 -2.62 2.94
N LEU A 240 9.10 -2.67 3.02
CA LEU A 240 9.96 -2.46 1.86
C LEU A 240 9.68 -3.47 0.76
N ASP A 241 9.59 -4.76 1.10
CA ASP A 241 9.32 -5.84 0.15
C ASP A 241 7.99 -5.67 -0.59
N VAL A 242 6.93 -5.18 0.08
CA VAL A 242 5.60 -4.97 -0.52
C VAL A 242 5.59 -3.78 -1.47
N LEU A 243 6.28 -2.70 -1.10
CA LEU A 243 6.38 -1.48 -1.90
C LEU A 243 7.53 -1.52 -2.91
N SER A 244 8.30 -2.60 -2.90
CA SER A 244 9.28 -2.90 -3.94
C SER A 244 8.55 -3.29 -5.21
N ILE A 245 8.60 -2.42 -6.23
CA ILE A 245 7.90 -2.63 -7.50
C ILE A 245 8.69 -3.66 -8.32
N ASP A 246 8.17 -4.87 -8.45
CA ASP A 246 8.61 -5.85 -9.45
C ASP A 246 7.59 -5.80 -10.64
N SER A 247 7.70 -4.77 -11.48
CA SER A 247 7.22 -4.70 -12.88
C SER A 247 5.72 -4.77 -13.26
N SER A 248 4.74 -5.09 -12.40
CA SER A 248 3.33 -5.25 -12.86
C SER A 248 2.27 -4.37 -12.21
N PHE A 249 2.58 -3.74 -11.08
CA PHE A 249 1.62 -2.98 -10.29
C PHE A 249 2.02 -1.51 -10.20
N ASP A 250 1.00 -0.64 -10.26
CA ASP A 250 1.17 0.76 -9.90
C ASP A 250 1.34 0.91 -8.38
N THR A 251 2.11 1.91 -7.94
CA THR A 251 2.33 2.20 -6.52
C THR A 251 1.02 2.50 -5.79
N ASP A 252 0.08 3.15 -6.47
CA ASP A 252 -1.27 3.42 -5.97
C ASP A 252 -2.05 2.12 -5.70
N GLU A 253 -1.95 1.15 -6.61
CA GLU A 253 -2.63 -0.13 -6.48
C GLU A 253 -2.11 -0.92 -5.28
N LEU A 254 -0.79 -1.00 -5.13
CA LEU A 254 -0.12 -1.65 -4.00
C LEU A 254 -0.53 -1.01 -2.67
N TYR A 255 -0.55 0.32 -2.64
CA TYR A 255 -0.98 1.09 -1.48
C TYR A 255 -2.44 0.78 -1.10
N HIS A 256 -3.35 0.75 -2.07
CA HIS A 256 -4.76 0.44 -1.83
C HIS A 256 -4.97 -1.00 -1.33
N GLN A 257 -4.27 -1.98 -1.88
CA GLN A 257 -4.36 -3.37 -1.45
C GLN A 257 -3.80 -3.57 -0.03
N LEU A 258 -2.63 -2.99 0.25
CA LEU A 258 -2.04 -3.04 1.58
C LEU A 258 -2.95 -2.40 2.62
N ARG A 259 -3.52 -1.24 2.28
CA ARG A 259 -4.52 -0.57 3.09
C ARG A 259 -5.72 -1.48 3.34
N ALA A 260 -6.30 -2.08 2.31
CA ALA A 260 -7.45 -2.98 2.45
C ALA A 260 -7.16 -4.16 3.39
N ASP A 261 -6.02 -4.85 3.21
CA ASP A 261 -5.64 -6.01 4.03
C ASP A 261 -5.44 -5.64 5.51
N VAL A 262 -4.89 -4.47 5.79
CA VAL A 262 -4.60 -4.00 7.15
C VAL A 262 -5.84 -3.41 7.81
N PHE A 263 -6.65 -2.62 7.10
CA PHE A 263 -7.89 -2.05 7.64
C PHE A 263 -8.93 -3.13 7.99
N ARG A 264 -8.96 -4.24 7.24
CA ARG A 264 -9.84 -5.41 7.51
C ARG A 264 -9.38 -6.25 8.69
N SER A 265 -8.16 -6.06 9.16
CA SER A 265 -7.66 -6.79 10.33
C SER A 265 -8.24 -6.22 11.63
N GLY A 266 -8.19 -7.03 12.69
CA GLY A 266 -8.51 -6.61 14.06
C GLY A 266 -7.43 -5.74 14.72
N LEU A 267 -6.49 -5.17 13.95
CA LEU A 267 -5.44 -4.31 14.50
C LEU A 267 -6.01 -3.00 15.07
N PRO A 268 -5.41 -2.48 16.15
CA PRO A 268 -5.59 -1.12 16.65
C PRO A 268 -5.52 -0.02 15.57
N GLY A 269 -6.30 1.04 15.75
CA GLY A 269 -6.34 2.22 14.88
C GLY A 269 -4.98 2.91 14.76
N VAL A 270 -4.23 3.04 15.87
CA VAL A 270 -2.87 3.61 15.88
C VAL A 270 -1.93 2.84 14.95
N ILE A 271 -2.00 1.51 14.95
CA ILE A 271 -1.14 0.66 14.13
C ILE A 271 -1.52 0.79 12.65
N LYS A 272 -2.83 0.83 12.35
CA LYS A 272 -3.35 1.07 11.01
C LYS A 272 -2.89 2.42 10.47
N TYR A 273 -3.00 3.46 11.29
CA TYR A 273 -2.56 4.81 10.97
C TYR A 273 -1.04 4.89 10.74
N ASN A 274 -0.23 4.31 11.62
CA ASN A 274 1.23 4.34 11.48
C ASN A 274 1.69 3.65 10.20
N LEU A 275 1.12 2.49 9.88
CA LEU A 275 1.41 1.81 8.63
C LEU A 275 0.96 2.63 7.43
N HIS A 276 -0.26 3.18 7.48
CA HIS A 276 -0.80 4.02 6.41
C HIS A 276 0.14 5.17 6.09
N ARG A 277 0.59 5.91 7.10
CA ARG A 277 1.50 7.05 6.95
C ARG A 277 2.85 6.66 6.35
N ILE A 278 3.45 5.57 6.83
CA ILE A 278 4.68 5.01 6.23
C ILE A 278 4.47 4.70 4.75
N THR A 279 3.39 4.00 4.43
CA THR A 279 3.13 3.53 3.07
C THR A 279 2.78 4.67 2.10
N GLU A 280 2.07 5.69 2.59
CA GLU A 280 1.74 6.89 1.84
C GLU A 280 3.00 7.71 1.53
N PHE A 281 3.85 7.92 2.53
CA PHE A 281 5.13 8.59 2.36
C PHE A 281 6.01 7.88 1.32
N LEU A 282 6.17 6.56 1.44
CA LEU A 282 6.97 5.78 0.51
C LEU A 282 6.41 5.84 -0.93
N ARG A 283 5.08 5.72 -1.09
CA ARG A 283 4.40 5.87 -2.37
C ARG A 283 4.69 7.24 -2.99
N ASP A 284 4.54 8.31 -2.22
CA ASP A 284 4.73 9.68 -2.71
C ASP A 284 6.18 9.94 -3.14
N GLU A 285 7.15 9.51 -2.33
CA GLU A 285 8.58 9.63 -2.66
C GLU A 285 8.97 8.78 -3.87
N ILE A 286 8.47 7.54 -3.98
CA ILE A 286 8.72 6.70 -5.16
C ILE A 286 8.17 7.38 -6.41
N THR A 287 6.91 7.83 -6.36
CA THR A 287 6.24 8.49 -7.48
C THR A 287 6.96 9.78 -7.89
N GLU A 288 7.44 10.57 -6.92
CA GLU A 288 8.22 11.77 -7.21
C GLU A 288 9.56 11.44 -7.88
N ILE A 289 10.32 10.47 -7.36
CA ILE A 289 11.62 10.07 -7.90
C ILE A 289 11.46 9.53 -9.34
N ILE A 290 10.40 8.76 -9.61
CA ILE A 290 10.07 8.30 -10.96
C ILE A 290 9.74 9.50 -11.87
N LYS A 291 8.87 10.43 -11.43
CA LYS A 291 8.50 11.64 -12.19
C LYS A 291 9.69 12.55 -12.50
N LEU A 292 10.62 12.73 -11.56
CA LEU A 292 11.84 13.52 -11.78
C LEU A 292 12.76 12.90 -12.85
N THR A 293 12.70 11.58 -13.03
CA THR A 293 13.46 10.87 -14.07
C THR A 293 12.81 11.01 -15.45
N ASP A 294 11.48 11.14 -15.47
CA ASP A 294 10.71 11.58 -16.63
C ASP A 294 10.66 13.11 -16.73
N LEU A 295 11.76 13.69 -17.24
CA LEU A 295 12.03 15.13 -17.49
C LEU A 295 10.95 15.94 -18.30
N SER A 296 9.71 15.50 -18.38
CA SER A 296 8.56 16.15 -19.02
C SER A 296 7.51 16.71 -18.05
N SER A 297 7.65 16.52 -16.74
CA SER A 297 6.66 17.00 -15.76
C SER A 297 7.22 18.13 -14.90
N GLU A 298 6.48 19.24 -14.81
CA GLU A 298 6.76 20.29 -13.83
C GLU A 298 6.64 19.69 -12.41
N PRO A 299 7.52 20.06 -11.46
CA PRO A 299 7.41 19.60 -10.09
C PRO A 299 6.07 20.07 -9.49
N VAL A 300 5.26 19.13 -9.03
CA VAL A 300 4.00 19.41 -8.33
C VAL A 300 4.34 20.16 -7.04
N LYS A 301 3.94 21.44 -6.96
CA LYS A 301 4.30 22.36 -5.87
C LYS A 301 3.66 22.02 -4.50
N GLU A 302 2.75 21.06 -4.43
CA GLU A 302 1.87 20.86 -3.26
C GLU A 302 2.29 19.77 -2.26
N GLN A 303 3.34 18.98 -2.51
CA GLN A 303 3.74 17.85 -1.62
C GLN A 303 4.71 18.20 -0.48
N GLY A 304 4.95 19.48 -0.20
CA GLY A 304 5.96 19.94 0.77
C GLY A 304 5.76 19.46 2.22
N VAL A 305 4.53 19.09 2.61
CA VAL A 305 4.18 18.70 3.99
C VAL A 305 4.60 17.25 4.30
N MET A 306 4.46 16.31 3.35
CA MET A 306 4.79 14.90 3.58
C MET A 306 6.31 14.66 3.64
N ARG A 307 7.10 15.38 2.83
CA ARG A 307 8.58 15.27 2.81
C ARG A 307 9.24 15.59 4.16
N ARG A 308 8.61 16.44 4.97
CA ARG A 308 9.10 16.81 6.31
C ARG A 308 8.82 15.75 7.37
N TRP A 309 8.05 14.71 7.05
CA TRP A 309 7.73 13.68 8.03
C TRP A 309 8.95 12.83 8.40
N ASP A 310 9.74 12.39 7.41
CA ASP A 310 10.97 11.63 7.63
C ASP A 310 12.07 12.07 6.66
N LEU A 311 12.86 13.07 7.09
CA LEU A 311 13.95 13.63 6.29
C LEU A 311 15.04 12.61 5.98
N HIS A 312 15.32 11.70 6.92
CA HIS A 312 16.35 10.68 6.76
C HIS A 312 15.93 9.62 5.75
N LEU A 313 14.68 9.15 5.81
CA LEU A 313 14.15 8.21 4.83
C LEU A 313 14.02 8.86 3.45
N SER A 314 13.59 10.13 3.36
CA SER A 314 13.54 10.89 2.09
C SER A 314 14.93 11.01 1.46
N ALA A 315 15.94 11.40 2.25
CA ALA A 315 17.32 11.51 1.78
C ALA A 315 17.88 10.15 1.35
N ALA A 316 17.66 9.11 2.15
CA ALA A 316 18.07 7.74 1.86
C ALA A 316 17.44 7.21 0.57
N MET A 317 16.17 7.51 0.32
CA MET A 317 15.49 7.14 -0.92
C MET A 317 16.06 7.89 -2.11
N LYS A 318 16.30 9.19 -2.02
CA LYS A 318 16.89 9.99 -3.12
C LYS A 318 18.32 9.56 -3.45
N GLU A 319 19.11 9.18 -2.45
CA GLU A 319 20.48 8.69 -2.65
C GLU A 319 20.51 7.23 -3.13
N GLY A 320 19.66 6.39 -2.53
CA GLY A 320 19.63 4.95 -2.79
C GLY A 320 18.90 4.57 -4.07
N MET A 321 17.80 5.24 -4.42
CA MET A 321 17.00 4.89 -5.59
C MET A 321 17.67 5.37 -6.88
N LYS A 322 18.20 4.41 -7.66
CA LYS A 322 18.69 4.66 -9.01
C LYS A 322 17.63 4.25 -10.02
N VAL A 323 16.95 5.24 -10.59
CA VAL A 323 16.03 5.01 -11.70
C VAL A 323 16.82 5.12 -13.01
N ASN A 324 16.85 4.03 -13.78
CA ASN A 324 17.47 4.05 -15.08
C ASN A 324 16.60 4.81 -16.08
N ALA A 325 17.21 5.71 -16.85
CA ALA A 325 16.52 6.35 -17.96
C ALA A 325 16.05 5.31 -19.00
N PRO A 326 15.00 5.56 -19.78
CA PRO A 326 14.61 4.69 -20.89
C PRO A 326 15.78 4.34 -21.80
N LEU A 327 15.84 3.10 -22.31
CA LEU A 327 16.94 2.62 -23.16
C LEU A 327 17.27 3.60 -24.29
N LYS A 328 16.23 4.08 -25.00
CA LYS A 328 16.36 5.10 -26.04
C LYS A 328 17.15 6.33 -25.57
N LYS A 329 16.82 6.90 -24.40
CA LYS A 329 17.51 8.09 -23.87
C LYS A 329 18.97 7.78 -23.51
N GLN A 330 19.26 6.59 -22.97
CA GLN A 330 20.63 6.17 -22.65
C GLN A 330 21.48 6.03 -23.94
N LEU A 331 20.92 5.47 -25.00
CA LEU A 331 21.59 5.35 -26.30
C LEU A 331 21.79 6.71 -26.99
N GLU A 332 20.78 7.58 -26.96
CA GLU A 332 20.91 8.97 -27.45
C GLU A 332 22.00 9.75 -26.68
N TYR A 333 22.09 9.56 -25.36
CA TYR A 333 23.14 10.17 -24.55
C TYR A 333 24.54 9.69 -24.95
N ALA A 334 24.70 8.38 -25.18
CA ALA A 334 25.96 7.82 -25.65
C ALA A 334 26.40 8.46 -26.97
N GLY A 335 25.47 8.58 -27.94
CA GLY A 335 25.74 9.22 -29.23
C GLY A 335 26.11 10.70 -29.10
N LYS A 336 25.34 11.47 -28.32
CA LYS A 336 25.60 12.90 -28.06
C LYS A 336 26.94 13.13 -27.37
N ARG A 337 27.32 12.26 -26.43
CA ARG A 337 28.59 12.37 -25.71
C ARG A 337 29.79 12.15 -26.63
N PHE A 338 29.70 11.19 -27.54
CA PHE A 338 30.69 11.01 -28.60
C PHE A 338 30.76 12.23 -29.54
N ASP A 339 29.62 12.78 -29.97
CA ASP A 339 29.62 13.99 -30.80
C ASP A 339 30.26 15.21 -30.11
N LEU A 340 30.07 15.34 -28.80
CA LEU A 340 30.64 16.44 -28.02
C LEU A 340 32.14 16.29 -27.81
N SER A 341 32.64 15.07 -27.62
CA SER A 341 34.09 14.83 -27.49
C SER A 341 34.82 15.13 -28.80
N GLN A 342 34.21 14.78 -29.94
CA GLN A 342 34.74 15.08 -31.27
C GLN A 342 34.74 16.57 -31.63
N LYS A 343 33.80 17.37 -31.08
CA LYS A 343 33.77 18.83 -31.29
C LYS A 343 34.78 19.60 -30.42
N SER A 344 35.39 18.96 -29.43
CA SER A 344 36.24 19.60 -28.42
C SER A 344 37.74 19.62 -28.80
N THR A 345 38.15 19.14 -29.97
CA THR A 345 39.57 18.89 -30.27
C THR A 345 40.28 20.00 -31.04
N ASN A 346 40.93 20.92 -30.31
CA ASN A 346 42.29 21.40 -30.60
C ASN A 346 43.26 20.48 -29.82
N LYS A 347 43.54 19.27 -30.28
CA LYS A 347 44.38 18.31 -29.52
C LYS A 347 45.44 17.65 -30.40
N GLU A 348 46.62 17.47 -29.80
CA GLU A 348 47.90 17.15 -30.46
C GLU A 348 48.01 15.73 -31.02
N ASN A 349 47.06 14.81 -30.73
CA ASN A 349 47.06 13.45 -31.25
C ASN A 349 45.64 12.91 -31.53
N PRO A 350 45.10 13.09 -32.76
CA PRO A 350 43.71 12.80 -33.08
C PRO A 350 43.36 11.31 -33.16
N GLU A 351 44.32 10.42 -33.47
CA GLU A 351 44.05 8.99 -33.64
C GLU A 351 43.82 8.26 -32.29
N GLU A 352 44.70 8.46 -31.31
CA GLU A 352 44.55 7.86 -29.96
C GLU A 352 43.30 8.36 -29.23
N HIS A 353 42.94 9.64 -29.43
CA HIS A 353 41.74 10.22 -28.84
C HIS A 353 40.45 9.66 -29.47
N ASN A 354 40.47 9.39 -30.78
CA ASN A 354 39.34 8.78 -31.46
C ASN A 354 39.13 7.33 -30.99
N GLU A 355 40.20 6.59 -30.70
CA GLU A 355 40.10 5.25 -30.13
C GLU A 355 39.53 5.26 -28.70
N LEU A 356 39.97 6.20 -27.84
CA LEU A 356 39.44 6.39 -26.49
C LEU A 356 37.95 6.78 -26.50
N ASP A 357 37.55 7.69 -27.39
CA ASP A 357 36.16 8.11 -27.55
C ASP A 357 35.27 6.96 -28.04
N ARG A 358 35.78 6.15 -28.98
CA ARG A 358 35.09 4.92 -29.43
C ARG A 358 34.94 3.91 -28.30
N LEU A 359 35.97 3.74 -27.47
CA LEU A 359 35.92 2.83 -26.33
C LEU A 359 34.89 3.29 -25.28
N GLU A 360 34.82 4.60 -25.02
CA GLU A 360 33.81 5.19 -24.13
C GLU A 360 32.39 5.06 -24.70
N TYR A 361 32.20 5.26 -26.01
CA TYR A 361 30.90 5.02 -26.66
C TYR A 361 30.46 3.55 -26.50
N ASN A 362 31.36 2.60 -26.78
CA ASN A 362 31.09 1.17 -26.61
C ASN A 362 30.75 0.83 -25.15
N ARG A 363 31.46 1.42 -24.18
CA ARG A 363 31.18 1.26 -22.75
C ARG A 363 29.77 1.74 -22.40
N LEU A 364 29.38 2.91 -22.87
CA LEU A 364 28.07 3.51 -22.60
C LEU A 364 26.92 2.72 -23.26
N VAL A 365 27.09 2.26 -24.50
CA VAL A 365 26.11 1.40 -25.18
C VAL A 365 25.96 0.06 -24.45
N ARG A 366 27.07 -0.57 -24.05
CA ARG A 366 27.04 -1.82 -23.28
C ARG A 366 26.35 -1.62 -21.93
N LEU A 367 26.62 -0.51 -21.24
CA LEU A 367 25.91 -0.12 -20.02
C LEU A 367 24.42 0.07 -20.26
N ALA A 368 24.02 0.75 -21.33
CA ALA A 368 22.61 0.98 -21.65
C ALA A 368 21.85 -0.33 -21.91
N ILE A 369 22.45 -1.25 -22.68
CA ILE A 369 21.88 -2.57 -22.95
C ILE A 369 21.83 -3.40 -21.67
N LEU A 370 22.91 -3.42 -20.87
CA LEU A 370 22.95 -4.17 -19.61
C LEU A 370 21.91 -3.62 -18.62
N ASN A 371 21.83 -2.30 -18.49
CA ASN A 371 20.83 -1.63 -17.69
C ASN A 371 19.44 -2.04 -18.16
N TYR A 372 19.14 -2.03 -19.47
CA TYR A 372 17.83 -2.42 -19.97
C TYR A 372 17.52 -3.92 -19.87
N LYS A 373 18.53 -4.80 -19.89
CA LYS A 373 18.34 -6.23 -19.59
C LYS A 373 18.02 -6.45 -18.10
N ASN A 374 18.64 -5.64 -17.23
CA ASN A 374 18.50 -5.74 -15.78
C ASN A 374 17.35 -4.89 -15.20
N SER A 375 16.88 -3.88 -15.94
CA SER A 375 15.72 -3.04 -15.63
C SER A 375 14.54 -3.62 -16.39
N HIS A 376 13.42 -3.87 -15.71
CA HIS A 376 12.20 -4.24 -16.42
C HIS A 376 11.65 -3.02 -17.19
N VAL A 377 10.67 -3.25 -18.08
CA VAL A 377 10.72 -2.69 -19.44
C VAL A 377 10.15 -1.28 -19.58
N HIS A 378 9.51 -0.77 -18.54
CA HIS A 378 9.20 0.64 -18.35
C HIS A 378 10.14 1.28 -17.33
N VAL A 379 10.05 2.59 -17.11
CA VAL A 379 10.68 3.27 -15.95
C VAL A 379 10.06 2.80 -14.61
N SER A 380 9.45 1.62 -14.57
CA SER A 380 9.15 0.84 -13.38
C SER A 380 10.46 0.22 -12.90
N ALA A 381 11.24 1.04 -12.20
CA ALA A 381 12.40 0.60 -11.47
C ALA A 381 12.05 -0.68 -10.70
N THR A 382 12.78 -1.76 -10.94
CA THR A 382 12.79 -2.94 -10.07
C THR A 382 13.30 -2.46 -8.72
N LEU A 383 12.38 -1.97 -7.88
CA LEU A 383 12.69 -1.15 -6.73
C LEU A 383 12.92 -2.06 -5.54
N ARG A 384 14.04 -2.77 -5.53
CA ARG A 384 14.42 -3.56 -4.35
C ARG A 384 14.95 -2.65 -3.26
N LEU A 385 14.04 -1.96 -2.58
CA LEU A 385 14.35 -0.98 -1.54
C LEU A 385 15.14 -1.62 -0.39
N ASP A 386 14.94 -2.92 -0.15
CA ASP A 386 15.65 -3.74 0.83
C ASP A 386 17.13 -3.98 0.47
N GLN A 387 17.51 -3.87 -0.81
CA GLN A 387 18.88 -4.10 -1.27
C GLN A 387 19.79 -2.89 -1.09
N TYR A 388 19.24 -1.72 -0.74
CA TYR A 388 20.01 -0.51 -0.49
C TYR A 388 20.24 -0.33 1.01
N PRO A 389 21.48 -0.50 1.53
CA PRO A 389 21.74 -0.46 2.96
C PRO A 389 21.29 0.84 3.64
N ILE A 390 21.40 1.97 2.93
CA ILE A 390 21.01 3.29 3.44
C ILE A 390 19.48 3.38 3.61
N ILE A 391 18.72 2.88 2.63
CA ILE A 391 17.24 2.81 2.70
C ILE A 391 16.81 1.84 3.80
N TRP A 392 17.44 0.67 3.90
CA TRP A 392 17.16 -0.30 4.96
C TRP A 392 17.37 0.29 6.35
N GLN A 393 18.50 0.97 6.58
CA GLN A 393 18.79 1.58 7.89
C GLN A 393 17.80 2.70 8.23
N ALA A 394 17.47 3.56 7.27
CA ALA A 394 16.48 4.61 7.47
C ALA A 394 15.10 4.01 7.78
N MET A 395 14.68 3.01 7.01
CA MET A 395 13.40 2.32 7.23
C MET A 395 13.33 1.64 8.59
N LEU A 396 14.43 1.02 9.04
CA LEU A 396 14.48 0.39 10.35
C LEU A 396 14.28 1.43 11.47
N ARG A 397 14.90 2.60 11.36
CA ARG A 397 14.70 3.72 12.30
C ARG A 397 13.25 4.23 12.27
N THR A 398 12.68 4.45 11.10
CA THR A 398 11.27 4.86 10.94
C THR A 398 10.33 3.83 11.56
N THR A 399 10.56 2.54 11.30
CA THR A 399 9.72 1.46 11.82
C THR A 399 9.86 1.33 13.34
N ASP A 400 11.07 1.49 13.89
CA ASP A 400 11.29 1.50 15.34
C ASP A 400 10.58 2.70 16.00
N ARG A 401 10.72 3.91 15.44
CA ARG A 401 10.00 5.11 15.90
C ARG A 401 8.48 4.90 15.98
N GLU A 402 7.90 4.29 14.95
CA GLU A 402 6.44 4.15 14.84
C GLU A 402 5.87 2.88 15.51
N PHE A 403 6.64 1.80 15.61
CA PHE A 403 6.13 0.51 16.09
C PHE A 403 6.84 -0.07 17.31
N ALA A 404 7.88 0.55 17.89
CA ALA A 404 8.58 0.01 19.07
C ALA A 404 7.64 -0.28 20.26
N THR A 405 6.49 0.39 20.32
CA THR A 405 5.53 0.27 21.43
C THR A 405 4.32 -0.59 21.11
N ILE A 406 4.28 -1.22 19.93
CA ILE A 406 3.24 -2.20 19.56
C ILE A 406 3.31 -3.42 20.49
N ASP A 407 2.18 -4.02 20.83
CA ASP A 407 2.21 -5.30 21.53
C ASP A 407 2.63 -6.46 20.60
N LYS A 408 3.18 -7.51 21.20
CA LYS A 408 3.70 -8.68 20.51
C LYS A 408 2.67 -9.39 19.63
N ARG A 409 1.40 -9.47 20.06
CA ARG A 409 0.35 -10.19 19.32
C ARG A 409 -0.09 -9.39 18.09
N ASN A 410 -0.24 -8.09 18.24
CA ASN A 410 -0.56 -7.19 17.14
C ASN A 410 0.59 -7.09 16.13
N ALA A 411 1.85 -7.14 16.57
CA ALA A 411 2.98 -7.30 15.65
C ALA A 411 2.90 -8.60 14.83
N GLU A 412 2.52 -9.73 15.44
CA GLU A 412 2.31 -10.99 14.70
C GLU A 412 1.17 -10.89 13.68
N VAL A 413 0.06 -10.23 14.04
CA VAL A 413 -1.06 -10.00 13.13
C VAL A 413 -0.61 -9.12 11.96
N LEU A 414 0.10 -8.03 12.22
CA LEU A 414 0.63 -7.14 11.19
C LEU A 414 1.62 -7.87 10.26
N ILE A 415 2.53 -8.66 10.81
CA ILE A 415 3.47 -9.49 10.02
C ILE A 415 2.70 -10.47 9.13
N LYS A 416 1.62 -11.09 9.61
CA LYS A 416 0.77 -11.99 8.81
C LYS A 416 0.07 -11.24 7.68
N CYS A 417 -0.50 -10.06 7.95
CA CYS A 417 -1.11 -9.20 6.93
C CYS A 417 -0.09 -8.81 5.86
N LEU A 418 1.06 -8.26 6.25
CA LEU A 418 2.12 -7.86 5.33
C LEU A 418 2.69 -9.04 4.53
N THR A 419 2.87 -10.20 5.15
CA THR A 419 3.32 -11.42 4.45
C THR A 419 2.29 -11.89 3.41
N ARG A 420 1.00 -11.80 3.74
CA ARG A 420 -0.09 -12.11 2.80
C ARG A 420 -0.08 -11.14 1.62
N THR A 421 -0.02 -9.83 1.88
CA THR A 421 0.03 -8.81 0.82
C THR A 421 1.27 -9.00 -0.05
N LYS A 422 2.45 -9.23 0.54
CA LYS A 422 3.69 -9.54 -0.19
C LYS A 422 3.50 -10.71 -1.15
N ARG A 423 2.87 -11.80 -0.70
CA ARG A 423 2.58 -12.95 -1.57
C ARG A 423 1.64 -12.57 -2.69
N ILE A 424 0.57 -11.83 -2.41
CA ILE A 424 -0.36 -11.35 -3.44
C ILE A 424 0.38 -10.59 -4.54
N VAL A 425 1.18 -9.61 -4.15
CA VAL A 425 1.96 -8.75 -5.05
C VAL A 425 2.96 -9.56 -5.88
N ARG A 426 3.68 -10.51 -5.27
CA ARG A 426 4.66 -11.33 -6.01
C ARG A 426 4.03 -12.41 -6.88
N ASN A 427 2.87 -12.93 -6.50
CA ASN A 427 2.32 -14.14 -7.09
C ASN A 427 1.30 -13.86 -8.20
N ILE A 428 0.57 -12.74 -8.17
CA ILE A 428 -0.35 -12.37 -9.26
C ILE A 428 0.35 -12.33 -10.63
N PRO A 429 1.54 -11.71 -10.79
CA PRO A 429 2.15 -11.53 -12.11
C PRO A 429 2.46 -12.86 -12.80
N VAL A 430 2.75 -13.92 -12.02
CA VAL A 430 2.91 -15.28 -12.53
C VAL A 430 1.66 -15.74 -13.27
N PHE A 431 0.48 -15.56 -12.67
CA PHE A 431 -0.78 -15.98 -13.28
C PHE A 431 -1.16 -15.10 -14.46
N ASP A 432 -0.84 -13.81 -14.43
CA ASP A 432 -1.04 -12.87 -15.55
C ASP A 432 -0.20 -13.30 -16.76
N ARG A 433 1.08 -13.67 -16.53
CA ARG A 433 1.99 -14.15 -17.57
C ARG A 433 1.53 -15.45 -18.20
N ILE A 434 1.13 -16.42 -17.38
CA ILE A 434 0.60 -17.71 -17.86
C ILE A 434 -0.68 -17.50 -18.69
N TYR A 435 -1.61 -16.68 -18.19
CA TYR A 435 -2.83 -16.35 -18.94
C TYR A 435 -2.49 -15.73 -20.30
N TYR A 436 -1.63 -14.72 -20.33
CA TYR A 436 -1.21 -14.07 -21.56
C TYR A 436 -0.61 -15.08 -22.54
N ALA A 437 0.30 -15.94 -22.09
CA ALA A 437 0.95 -16.93 -22.94
C ALA A 437 -0.07 -17.88 -23.59
N LEU A 438 -1.02 -18.41 -22.81
CA LEU A 438 -2.03 -19.34 -23.31
C LEU A 438 -3.10 -18.66 -24.17
N TYR A 439 -3.44 -17.40 -23.88
CA TYR A 439 -4.40 -16.60 -24.64
C TYR A 439 -3.85 -16.17 -26.01
N GLN A 440 -2.55 -15.87 -26.09
CA GLN A 440 -1.93 -15.43 -27.34
C GLN A 440 -1.78 -16.55 -28.36
N VAL A 441 -1.78 -17.82 -27.97
CA VAL A 441 -1.49 -18.92 -28.91
C VAL A 441 -2.77 -19.60 -29.39
N ASN A 442 -2.70 -20.23 -30.58
CA ASN A 442 -3.79 -21.07 -31.07
C ASN A 442 -3.91 -22.36 -30.24
N ALA A 443 -5.03 -23.07 -30.37
CA ALA A 443 -5.34 -24.25 -29.56
C ALA A 443 -4.27 -25.36 -29.66
N LYS A 444 -3.68 -25.57 -30.84
CA LYS A 444 -2.62 -26.58 -31.02
C LYS A 444 -1.37 -26.22 -30.21
N CYS A 445 -0.85 -25.01 -30.43
CA CYS A 445 0.33 -24.52 -29.71
C CYS A 445 0.08 -24.47 -28.19
N ARG A 446 -1.15 -24.18 -27.77
CA ARG A 446 -1.53 -24.19 -26.36
C ARG A 446 -1.40 -25.58 -25.74
N ASN A 447 -1.90 -26.61 -26.42
CA ASN A 447 -1.74 -28.00 -25.99
C ASN A 447 -0.26 -28.39 -25.91
N ASP A 448 0.54 -28.00 -26.91
CA ASP A 448 1.98 -28.28 -26.92
C ASP A 448 2.69 -27.65 -25.69
N ILE A 449 2.33 -26.42 -25.32
CA ILE A 449 2.83 -25.75 -24.10
C ILE A 449 2.41 -26.50 -22.84
N LEU A 450 1.14 -26.87 -22.73
CA LEU A 450 0.61 -27.56 -21.55
C LEU A 450 1.21 -28.96 -21.38
N GLU A 451 1.43 -29.70 -22.47
CA GLU A 451 2.09 -31.01 -22.44
C GLU A 451 3.57 -30.89 -22.05
N SER A 452 4.27 -29.89 -22.60
CA SER A 452 5.67 -29.62 -22.25
C SER A 452 5.84 -29.21 -20.79
N ALA A 453 4.95 -28.36 -20.28
CA ALA A 453 4.93 -27.96 -18.87
C ALA A 453 4.68 -29.16 -17.95
N LYS A 454 3.77 -30.06 -18.34
CA LYS A 454 3.50 -31.29 -17.60
C LYS A 454 4.73 -32.19 -17.51
N ALA A 455 5.40 -32.42 -18.64
CA ALA A 455 6.59 -33.26 -18.68
C ALA A 455 7.67 -32.73 -17.71
N ARG A 456 7.90 -31.42 -17.72
CA ARG A 456 8.83 -30.78 -16.78
C ARG A 456 8.40 -30.89 -15.32
N LEU A 457 7.11 -30.73 -15.02
CA LEU A 457 6.59 -30.93 -13.66
C LEU A 457 6.72 -32.40 -13.20
N ASP A 458 6.52 -33.36 -14.10
CA ASP A 458 6.71 -34.78 -13.82
C ASP A 458 8.20 -35.11 -13.61
N GLU A 459 9.13 -34.46 -14.30
CA GLU A 459 10.57 -34.60 -14.09
C GLU A 459 11.06 -34.10 -12.73
N LEU A 460 10.33 -33.17 -12.10
CA LEU A 460 10.61 -32.68 -10.74
C LEU A 460 10.13 -33.65 -9.65
N LYS A 461 9.29 -34.63 -10.01
CA LYS A 461 8.78 -35.63 -9.07
C LYS A 461 9.94 -36.41 -8.44
N GLY A 462 10.00 -36.39 -7.11
CA GLY A 462 11.07 -37.04 -6.34
C GLY A 462 12.38 -36.24 -6.24
N LYS A 463 12.50 -35.10 -6.94
CA LYS A 463 13.63 -34.16 -6.79
C LYS A 463 13.31 -33.01 -5.83
N ILE A 464 12.04 -32.66 -5.69
CA ILE A 464 11.55 -31.63 -4.76
C ILE A 464 10.68 -32.25 -3.66
N ARG A 465 10.34 -31.46 -2.64
CA ARG A 465 9.44 -31.89 -1.55
C ARG A 465 8.07 -32.26 -2.11
N TRP A 466 7.48 -33.32 -1.57
CA TRP A 466 6.21 -33.85 -2.08
C TRP A 466 5.06 -32.85 -1.89
N GLU A 467 5.07 -32.03 -0.84
CA GLU A 467 4.06 -30.98 -0.61
C GLU A 467 4.14 -29.91 -1.70
N GLU A 468 5.36 -29.52 -2.07
CA GLU A 468 5.63 -28.50 -3.08
C GLU A 468 5.24 -29.01 -4.47
N HIS A 469 5.67 -30.23 -4.83
CA HIS A 469 5.24 -30.89 -6.06
C HIS A 469 3.72 -31.03 -6.14
N GLY A 470 3.09 -31.43 -5.03
CA GLY A 470 1.64 -31.55 -4.94
C GLY A 470 0.92 -30.22 -5.18
N LEU A 471 1.44 -29.11 -4.62
CA LEU A 471 0.91 -27.77 -4.87
C LEU A 471 1.09 -27.35 -6.34
N MET A 472 2.26 -27.59 -6.93
CA MET A 472 2.51 -27.28 -8.35
C MET A 472 1.56 -28.04 -9.27
N MET A 473 1.34 -29.32 -9.03
CA MET A 473 0.40 -30.13 -9.81
C MET A 473 -1.05 -29.67 -9.63
N GLN A 474 -1.45 -29.29 -8.41
CA GLN A 474 -2.78 -28.70 -8.18
C GLN A 474 -3.00 -27.42 -8.99
N ILE A 475 -1.98 -26.55 -9.04
CA ILE A 475 -2.03 -25.31 -9.83
C ILE A 475 -2.10 -25.63 -11.33
N TYR A 476 -1.26 -26.56 -11.80
CA TYR A 476 -1.26 -27.00 -13.19
C TYR A 476 -2.62 -27.55 -13.64
N TYR A 477 -3.27 -28.40 -12.84
CA TYR A 477 -4.60 -28.91 -13.17
C TYR A 477 -5.67 -27.82 -13.16
N ARG A 478 -5.53 -26.80 -12.30
CA ARG A 478 -6.41 -25.62 -12.35
C ARG A 478 -6.22 -24.82 -13.62
N ILE A 479 -4.98 -24.63 -14.07
CA ILE A 479 -4.65 -23.97 -15.35
C ILE A 479 -5.33 -24.72 -16.52
N ILE A 480 -5.24 -26.05 -16.57
CA ILE A 480 -5.92 -26.84 -17.61
C ILE A 480 -7.44 -26.67 -17.53
N SER A 481 -8.01 -26.72 -16.32
CA SER A 481 -9.46 -26.55 -16.16
C SER A 481 -9.95 -25.16 -16.58
N ALA A 482 -9.08 -24.14 -16.42
CA ALA A 482 -9.33 -22.76 -16.78
C ALA A 482 -9.08 -22.45 -18.26
N GLU A 483 -8.42 -23.34 -18.99
CA GLU A 483 -8.05 -23.16 -20.41
C GLU A 483 -9.26 -22.88 -21.32
N LYS A 484 -10.44 -23.36 -20.90
CA LYS A 484 -11.71 -23.18 -21.62
C LYS A 484 -12.42 -21.86 -21.28
N MET A 485 -11.91 -21.08 -20.33
CA MET A 485 -12.52 -19.81 -19.91
C MET A 485 -12.25 -18.71 -20.93
N ILE A 486 -13.25 -17.85 -21.14
CA ILE A 486 -13.24 -16.82 -22.20
C ILE A 486 -12.70 -15.49 -21.66
N THR A 487 -12.76 -15.24 -20.35
CA THR A 487 -12.40 -13.96 -19.75
C THR A 487 -11.27 -14.05 -18.74
N TYR A 488 -10.53 -12.95 -18.61
CA TYR A 488 -9.47 -12.79 -17.62
C TYR A 488 -10.00 -12.74 -16.17
N GLU A 489 -11.24 -12.27 -15.97
CA GLU A 489 -11.87 -12.21 -14.65
C GLU A 489 -12.15 -13.61 -14.10
N ASP A 490 -12.67 -14.50 -14.95
CA ASP A 490 -12.90 -15.91 -14.59
C ASP A 490 -11.58 -16.61 -14.22
N TRP A 491 -10.53 -16.36 -15.02
CA TRP A 491 -9.18 -16.84 -14.76
C TRP A 491 -8.69 -16.37 -13.39
N ARG A 492 -8.79 -15.07 -13.11
CA ARG A 492 -8.35 -14.47 -11.85
C ARG A 492 -9.13 -15.03 -10.65
N GLY A 493 -10.44 -15.19 -10.78
CA GLY A 493 -11.32 -15.76 -9.76
C GLY A 493 -10.88 -17.15 -9.27
N LEU A 494 -10.32 -17.97 -10.16
CA LEU A 494 -9.83 -19.31 -9.80
C LEU A 494 -8.56 -19.31 -8.94
N PHE A 495 -7.68 -18.32 -9.13
CA PHE A 495 -6.37 -18.27 -8.47
C PHE A 495 -6.33 -17.33 -7.26
N ILE A 496 -7.28 -16.40 -7.13
CA ILE A 496 -7.44 -15.52 -5.95
C ILE A 496 -7.30 -16.27 -4.60
N PRO A 497 -7.92 -17.46 -4.39
CA PRO A 497 -7.80 -18.18 -3.11
C PRO A 497 -6.40 -18.77 -2.86
N ILE A 498 -5.64 -19.03 -3.92
CA ILE A 498 -4.37 -19.76 -3.91
C ILE A 498 -3.18 -18.80 -3.80
N ILE A 499 -3.29 -17.64 -4.43
CA ILE A 499 -2.29 -16.57 -4.45
C ILE A 499 -1.75 -16.22 -3.04
N PRO A 500 -2.56 -15.91 -2.02
CA PRO A 500 -2.06 -15.51 -0.70
C PRO A 500 -1.50 -16.67 0.14
N THR A 501 -1.86 -17.92 -0.18
CA THR A 501 -1.47 -19.11 0.59
C THR A 501 -0.23 -19.79 0.04
N SER A 502 0.03 -19.63 -1.25
CA SER A 502 1.14 -20.29 -1.95
C SER A 502 2.50 -19.63 -1.67
N PRO A 503 3.57 -20.41 -1.46
CA PRO A 503 4.93 -19.87 -1.40
C PRO A 503 5.34 -19.27 -2.75
N SER A 504 5.97 -18.09 -2.73
CA SER A 504 6.37 -17.39 -3.96
C SER A 504 7.39 -18.17 -4.78
N HIS A 505 8.37 -18.83 -4.16
CA HIS A 505 9.37 -19.64 -4.88
C HIS A 505 8.76 -20.79 -5.69
N THR A 506 7.71 -21.43 -5.16
CA THR A 506 6.97 -22.48 -5.86
C THR A 506 6.29 -21.93 -7.11
N LEU A 507 5.70 -20.73 -7.01
CA LEU A 507 5.06 -20.07 -8.15
C LEU A 507 6.06 -19.51 -9.15
N GLU A 508 7.20 -18.99 -8.70
CA GLU A 508 8.33 -18.61 -9.55
C GLU A 508 8.81 -19.81 -10.37
N THR A 509 8.90 -21.00 -9.76
CA THR A 509 9.27 -22.22 -10.50
C THR A 509 8.22 -22.60 -11.56
N ILE A 510 6.93 -22.46 -11.25
CA ILE A 510 5.86 -22.68 -12.23
C ILE A 510 5.97 -21.65 -13.36
N ASP A 511 6.21 -20.39 -13.03
CA ASP A 511 6.40 -19.33 -14.00
C ASP A 511 7.57 -19.62 -14.94
N ASP A 512 8.72 -20.04 -14.42
CA ASP A 512 9.89 -20.41 -15.21
C ASP A 512 9.58 -21.57 -16.16
N ILE A 513 8.86 -22.60 -15.69
CA ILE A 513 8.44 -23.73 -16.53
C ILE A 513 7.56 -23.26 -17.68
N PHE A 514 6.53 -22.46 -17.39
CA PHE A 514 5.62 -21.95 -18.42
C PHE A 514 6.29 -20.93 -19.35
N GLY A 515 7.18 -20.10 -18.82
CA GLY A 515 8.01 -19.16 -19.57
C GLY A 515 8.84 -19.88 -20.60
N ASP A 516 9.62 -20.88 -20.18
CA ASP A 516 10.44 -21.69 -21.08
C ASP A 516 9.62 -22.44 -22.14
N CYS A 517 8.50 -23.05 -21.74
CA CYS A 517 7.64 -23.80 -22.65
C CYS A 517 6.95 -22.89 -23.68
N SER A 518 6.60 -21.66 -23.31
CA SER A 518 5.88 -20.73 -24.18
C SER A 518 6.80 -19.83 -25.02
N ARG A 519 8.03 -19.57 -24.58
CA ARG A 519 8.97 -18.59 -25.17
C ARG A 519 9.12 -18.73 -26.68
N SER A 520 9.49 -19.92 -27.15
CA SER A 520 9.76 -20.13 -28.59
C SER A 520 8.52 -19.95 -29.46
N VAL A 521 7.34 -20.23 -28.91
CA VAL A 521 6.04 -20.09 -29.58
C VAL A 521 5.65 -18.62 -29.65
N LEU A 522 5.78 -17.89 -28.53
CA LEU A 522 5.46 -16.47 -28.44
C LEU A 522 6.37 -15.62 -29.33
N LEU A 523 7.69 -15.89 -29.33
CA LEU A 523 8.64 -15.17 -30.18
C LEU A 523 8.34 -15.36 -31.67
N LYS A 524 7.94 -16.56 -32.09
CA LYS A 524 7.52 -16.81 -33.48
C LYS A 524 6.27 -16.01 -33.85
N LYS A 525 5.30 -15.91 -32.93
CA LYS A 525 4.07 -15.14 -33.15
C LYS A 525 4.34 -13.63 -33.19
N LEU A 526 5.22 -13.15 -32.31
CA LEU A 526 5.51 -11.73 -32.11
C LEU A 526 6.74 -11.25 -32.89
N ASP A 527 7.23 -12.03 -33.84
CA ASP A 527 8.47 -11.73 -34.57
C ASP A 527 8.44 -10.38 -35.30
N LYS A 528 7.29 -10.04 -35.92
CA LYS A 528 7.12 -8.74 -36.58
C LYS A 528 7.10 -7.57 -35.57
N PRO A 529 6.23 -7.56 -34.55
CA PRO A 529 6.27 -6.54 -33.48
C PRO A 529 7.63 -6.40 -32.81
N ARG A 530 8.34 -7.51 -32.59
CA ARG A 530 9.69 -7.54 -32.03
C ARG A 530 10.68 -6.80 -32.92
N ARG A 531 10.69 -7.09 -34.23
CA ARG A 531 11.57 -6.40 -35.19
C ARG A 531 11.28 -4.90 -35.23
N GLU A 532 10.01 -4.51 -35.28
CA GLU A 532 9.59 -3.10 -35.22
C GLU A 532 10.04 -2.42 -33.91
N PHE A 533 9.96 -3.12 -32.78
CA PHE A 533 10.45 -2.63 -31.49
C PHE A 533 11.96 -2.37 -31.52
N LEU A 534 12.77 -3.32 -32.00
CA LEU A 534 14.22 -3.19 -32.06
C LEU A 534 14.65 -2.07 -33.02
N GLU A 535 14.01 -1.98 -34.19
CA GLU A 535 14.26 -0.92 -35.16
C GLU A 535 14.00 0.47 -34.56
N LYS A 536 12.83 0.64 -33.92
CA LYS A 536 12.39 1.94 -33.41
C LYS A 536 13.12 2.37 -32.14
N ASN A 537 13.48 1.45 -31.26
CA ASN A 537 13.98 1.78 -29.91
C ASN A 537 15.47 1.52 -29.70
N VAL A 538 16.11 0.73 -30.59
CA VAL A 538 17.51 0.35 -30.45
C VAL A 538 18.30 0.75 -31.68
N TYR A 539 18.01 0.16 -32.84
CA TYR A 539 18.83 0.32 -34.04
C TYR A 539 18.86 1.76 -34.56
N ALA A 540 17.76 2.51 -34.44
CA ALA A 540 17.71 3.91 -34.82
C ALA A 540 18.68 4.82 -34.04
N PHE A 541 19.18 4.39 -32.86
CA PHE A 541 20.04 5.20 -31.98
C PHE A 541 21.48 4.68 -31.89
N LEU A 542 21.79 3.56 -32.56
CA LEU A 542 23.11 2.96 -32.56
C LEU A 542 23.93 3.42 -33.76
N ARG A 543 25.17 3.83 -33.51
CA ARG A 543 26.20 4.06 -34.54
C ARG A 543 27.00 2.79 -34.73
N ARG A 544 26.49 1.90 -35.58
CA ARG A 544 27.06 0.56 -35.82
C ARG A 544 28.53 0.62 -36.28
N ASP A 545 28.91 1.64 -37.02
CA ASP A 545 30.27 1.92 -37.48
C ASP A 545 31.28 2.15 -36.33
N LEU A 546 30.79 2.59 -35.16
CA LEU A 546 31.62 2.85 -34.00
C LEU A 546 31.69 1.69 -33.00
N LEU A 547 30.88 0.65 -33.21
CA LEU A 547 30.80 -0.49 -32.29
C LEU A 547 31.96 -1.48 -32.46
N SER A 548 32.35 -2.11 -31.36
CA SER A 548 33.27 -3.24 -31.39
C SER A 548 32.58 -4.47 -31.99
N GLN A 549 33.37 -5.37 -32.59
CA GLN A 549 32.86 -6.61 -33.18
C GLN A 549 32.14 -7.50 -32.17
N ASP A 550 32.62 -7.52 -30.93
CA ASP A 550 31.97 -8.22 -29.82
C ASP A 550 30.55 -7.69 -29.57
N LEU A 551 30.38 -6.36 -29.50
CA LEU A 551 29.06 -5.76 -29.26
C LEU A 551 28.12 -5.93 -30.45
N ILE A 552 28.65 -5.84 -31.69
CA ILE A 552 27.87 -6.14 -32.91
C ILE A 552 27.36 -7.58 -32.85
N SER A 553 28.22 -8.55 -32.54
CA SER A 553 27.83 -9.95 -32.43
C SER A 553 26.75 -10.19 -31.36
N GLN A 554 26.82 -9.45 -30.25
CA GLN A 554 25.82 -9.52 -29.18
C GLN A 554 24.47 -8.92 -29.61
N ILE A 555 24.48 -7.85 -30.41
CA ILE A 555 23.28 -7.14 -30.88
C ILE A 555 22.61 -7.88 -32.05
N ASP A 556 23.42 -8.56 -32.86
CA ASP A 556 22.97 -9.37 -34.00
C ASP A 556 22.57 -10.79 -33.59
N ASP A 557 22.79 -11.15 -32.33
CA ASP A 557 22.28 -12.38 -31.74
C ASP A 557 20.76 -12.48 -31.94
N LYS A 558 20.32 -13.66 -32.39
CA LYS A 558 18.91 -13.94 -32.63
C LYS A 558 18.06 -13.79 -31.38
N ASP A 559 18.64 -13.93 -30.20
CA ASP A 559 17.95 -13.82 -28.91
C ASP A 559 18.10 -12.43 -28.25
N PHE A 560 18.64 -11.44 -28.99
CA PHE A 560 18.90 -10.10 -28.45
C PHE A 560 17.62 -9.41 -27.96
N LEU A 561 17.56 -9.16 -26.65
CA LEU A 561 16.46 -8.51 -25.92
C LEU A 561 15.11 -9.24 -25.98
N ASP A 562 15.10 -10.54 -26.28
CA ASP A 562 13.86 -11.32 -26.42
C ASP A 562 13.04 -11.36 -25.13
N GLU A 563 13.71 -11.60 -24.01
CA GLU A 563 13.09 -11.61 -22.69
C GLU A 563 12.55 -10.24 -22.30
N SER A 564 13.32 -9.17 -22.55
CA SER A 564 12.88 -7.81 -22.31
C SER A 564 11.67 -7.46 -23.18
N PHE A 565 11.65 -7.86 -24.46
CA PHE A 565 10.53 -7.60 -25.35
C PHE A 565 9.26 -8.37 -24.94
N LEU A 566 9.37 -9.67 -24.63
CA LEU A 566 8.23 -10.48 -24.21
C LEU A 566 7.58 -9.92 -22.93
N ARG A 567 8.41 -9.49 -21.96
CA ARG A 567 7.92 -8.87 -20.72
C ARG A 567 7.18 -7.56 -20.99
N LEU A 568 7.68 -6.72 -21.89
CA LEU A 568 7.01 -5.48 -22.28
C LEU A 568 5.61 -5.73 -22.84
N GLU A 569 5.50 -6.71 -23.73
CA GLU A 569 4.22 -7.07 -24.36
C GLU A 569 3.23 -7.65 -23.34
N GLN A 570 3.72 -8.43 -22.38
CA GLN A 570 2.92 -8.93 -21.25
C GLN A 570 2.41 -7.78 -20.35
N GLU A 571 3.28 -6.82 -20.02
CA GLU A 571 2.94 -5.65 -19.22
C GLU A 571 1.91 -4.75 -19.91
N HIS A 572 2.09 -4.48 -21.21
CA HIS A 572 1.15 -3.71 -22.04
C HIS A 572 -0.22 -4.38 -22.18
N ALA A 573 -0.26 -5.70 -22.25
CA ALA A 573 -1.51 -6.43 -22.32
C ALA A 573 -2.29 -6.36 -21.00
N GLY A 574 -1.59 -6.43 -19.87
CA GLY A 574 -2.22 -6.31 -18.55
C GLY A 574 -2.72 -4.89 -18.22
N THR A 575 -2.10 -3.83 -18.76
CA THR A 575 -2.57 -2.43 -18.56
C THR A 575 -3.77 -2.08 -19.43
N LYS A 576 -3.90 -2.67 -20.63
CA LYS A 576 -5.07 -2.48 -21.50
C LYS A 576 -6.32 -3.27 -21.06
N GLY A 577 -6.16 -4.27 -20.21
CA GLY A 577 -7.24 -5.20 -19.82
C GLY A 577 -7.82 -5.01 -18.42
N SER A 578 -7.25 -4.15 -17.56
CA SER A 578 -7.69 -4.06 -16.17
C SER A 578 -7.39 -2.70 -15.56
N SER A 579 -8.44 -1.89 -15.32
CA SER A 579 -8.36 -0.71 -14.47
C SER A 579 -8.22 -1.08 -12.97
N ASP A 580 -8.28 -2.36 -12.60
CA ASP A 580 -8.29 -2.79 -11.19
C ASP A 580 -7.75 -4.24 -10.98
N ARG A 581 -6.42 -4.44 -11.11
CA ARG A 581 -5.76 -5.77 -10.97
C ARG A 581 -5.75 -6.28 -9.52
N LEU A 582 -6.14 -5.47 -8.54
CA LEU A 582 -6.27 -5.79 -7.11
C LEU A 582 -7.71 -5.64 -6.60
N GLY A 583 -8.57 -4.83 -7.22
CA GLY A 583 -9.92 -4.50 -6.72
C GLY A 583 -10.91 -5.64 -6.49
N LEU A 584 -10.84 -6.74 -7.24
CA LEU A 584 -11.71 -7.91 -6.97
C LEU A 584 -11.38 -8.61 -5.63
N LEU A 585 -10.14 -8.53 -5.13
CA LEU A 585 -9.82 -9.01 -3.76
C LEU A 585 -10.50 -8.16 -2.68
N SER A 586 -10.86 -6.92 -3.02
CA SER A 586 -11.57 -6.01 -2.13
C SER A 586 -13.09 -6.27 -2.12
N THR A 587 -13.72 -6.59 -3.23
CA THR A 587 -15.19 -6.74 -3.29
C THR A 587 -15.72 -8.11 -2.85
N THR A 588 -14.98 -9.21 -3.04
CA THR A 588 -15.51 -10.57 -2.76
C THR A 588 -15.60 -10.95 -1.26
N ILE A 589 -15.20 -10.05 -0.35
CA ILE A 589 -15.34 -10.24 1.12
C ILE A 589 -16.32 -9.21 1.72
N ILE A 590 -17.24 -8.66 0.92
CA ILE A 590 -18.39 -7.90 1.43
C ILE A 590 -19.56 -8.87 1.58
N GLN A 591 -19.48 -9.77 2.55
CA GLN A 591 -20.63 -10.43 3.19
C GLN A 591 -20.14 -11.31 4.35
N ALA A 592 -19.76 -10.64 5.45
CA ALA A 592 -19.88 -11.23 6.78
C ALA A 592 -20.73 -10.24 7.60
N PRO A 593 -21.88 -10.66 8.16
CA PRO A 593 -22.74 -9.75 8.90
C PRO A 593 -22.02 -9.35 10.19
N GLN A 594 -21.82 -8.04 10.40
CA GLN A 594 -21.55 -7.51 11.72
C GLN A 594 -22.72 -7.92 12.61
N ALA A 595 -22.43 -8.80 13.57
CA ALA A 595 -23.41 -9.23 14.56
C ALA A 595 -23.91 -8.02 15.33
N ALA A 596 -25.19 -7.68 15.12
CA ALA A 596 -25.93 -6.74 15.95
C ALA A 596 -25.89 -7.22 17.40
N ARG A 597 -25.13 -6.52 18.25
CA ARG A 597 -25.27 -6.62 19.70
C ARG A 597 -26.45 -5.76 20.14
N GLY A 598 -27.48 -6.42 20.68
CA GLY A 598 -28.39 -5.83 21.65
C GLY A 598 -29.52 -4.94 21.12
N GLY A 599 -30.65 -5.55 20.75
CA GLY A 599 -31.92 -4.85 20.58
C GLY A 599 -33.05 -5.86 20.40
N LYS A 600 -34.07 -5.83 21.27
CA LYS A 600 -35.27 -6.67 21.17
C LYS A 600 -35.93 -6.50 19.78
N PRO A 601 -36.50 -7.57 19.19
CA PRO A 601 -37.13 -7.48 17.88
C PRO A 601 -38.39 -6.58 17.95
N PRO A 602 -38.57 -5.61 17.03
CA PRO A 602 -39.87 -4.96 16.89
C PRO A 602 -40.87 -5.90 16.21
N ALA A 603 -42.13 -5.72 16.60
CA ALA A 603 -43.27 -6.56 16.22
C ALA A 603 -43.46 -6.69 14.70
N VAL A 604 -43.77 -7.91 14.27
CA VAL A 604 -44.16 -8.26 12.90
C VAL A 604 -45.56 -7.69 12.62
N LEU A 605 -45.64 -6.69 11.73
CA LEU A 605 -46.87 -6.33 11.04
C LEU A 605 -47.11 -7.34 9.92
N ARG A 606 -48.15 -8.17 10.10
CA ARG A 606 -48.76 -9.00 9.05
C ARG A 606 -49.34 -8.10 7.96
N ILE A 607 -48.95 -8.33 6.71
CA ILE A 607 -49.83 -8.10 5.55
C ILE A 607 -49.91 -9.42 4.78
N SER A 608 -51.15 -9.89 4.66
CA SER A 608 -51.63 -11.04 3.90
C SER A 608 -51.60 -10.81 2.40
N ASN A 609 -51.10 -11.77 1.60
CA ASN A 609 -51.95 -12.52 0.67
C ASN A 609 -51.20 -13.63 -0.11
N SER A 610 -51.86 -14.79 -0.16
CA SER A 610 -51.85 -15.90 -1.15
C SER A 610 -50.64 -16.08 -2.09
N SER A 611 -50.01 -17.24 -2.26
CA SER A 611 -50.54 -18.61 -2.27
C SER A 611 -49.37 -19.61 -2.29
N ALA A 612 -49.36 -20.57 -1.36
CA ALA A 612 -48.80 -21.92 -1.47
C ALA A 612 -48.74 -22.52 -0.06
N LYS A 613 -49.28 -23.74 0.10
CA LYS A 613 -49.37 -24.45 1.39
C LYS A 613 -47.96 -24.70 1.97
N PRO A 614 -47.70 -24.42 3.26
CA PRO A 614 -46.47 -24.86 3.91
C PRO A 614 -46.61 -26.30 4.41
N ALA A 615 -45.61 -27.14 4.10
CA ALA A 615 -45.41 -28.42 4.76
C ALA A 615 -44.96 -28.20 6.22
N GLU A 616 -45.53 -28.95 7.16
CA GLU A 616 -45.15 -28.95 8.57
C GLU A 616 -43.70 -29.41 8.75
N VAL A 617 -42.83 -28.53 9.22
CA VAL A 617 -41.52 -28.90 9.81
C VAL A 617 -41.62 -28.72 11.32
N ARG A 618 -41.80 -29.82 12.05
CA ARG A 618 -41.67 -29.87 13.51
C ARG A 618 -40.19 -29.79 13.88
N TRP A 619 -39.80 -28.73 14.57
CA TRP A 619 -38.49 -28.63 15.22
C TRP A 619 -38.51 -29.37 16.56
N VAL A 620 -37.91 -30.55 16.60
CA VAL A 620 -37.58 -31.25 17.84
C VAL A 620 -36.18 -30.80 18.27
N ARG A 621 -36.07 -30.15 19.44
CA ARG A 621 -34.78 -29.79 20.05
C ARG A 621 -34.10 -31.06 20.58
N TYR A 622 -32.91 -31.36 20.06
CA TYR A 622 -31.94 -32.20 20.77
C TYR A 622 -30.63 -31.44 20.95
N SER A 623 -30.20 -31.33 22.20
CA SER A 623 -28.89 -30.84 22.60
C SER A 623 -27.84 -31.94 22.36
N LEU A 624 -26.79 -31.67 21.58
CA LEU A 624 -25.64 -32.57 21.48
C LEU A 624 -24.29 -31.84 21.48
N ASN A 625 -23.33 -32.55 22.08
CA ASN A 625 -21.98 -32.22 22.54
C ASN A 625 -20.96 -31.96 21.40
N PRO A 626 -19.85 -31.24 21.63
CA PRO A 626 -18.96 -30.71 20.59
C PRO A 626 -17.80 -31.66 20.21
N GLN A 627 -18.09 -32.93 19.93
CA GLN A 627 -17.10 -33.87 19.37
C GLN A 627 -17.77 -34.79 18.36
N GLN A 628 -17.77 -34.39 17.09
CA GLN A 628 -17.82 -35.20 15.85
C GLN A 628 -18.36 -34.33 14.71
N GLN A 629 -17.48 -33.88 13.82
CA GLN A 629 -17.87 -33.33 12.52
C GLN A 629 -17.26 -34.21 11.43
N ILE A 630 -18.07 -35.13 10.89
CA ILE A 630 -17.95 -35.60 9.52
C ILE A 630 -19.40 -35.73 9.01
N ALA A 631 -19.79 -34.92 8.03
CA ALA A 631 -21.01 -35.13 7.28
C ALA A 631 -20.73 -34.96 5.78
N VAL A 632 -20.69 -36.11 5.12
CA VAL A 632 -20.72 -36.28 3.67
C VAL A 632 -22.15 -36.00 3.19
N ALA A 633 -22.33 -35.06 2.27
CA ALA A 633 -23.63 -34.82 1.65
C ALA A 633 -23.89 -35.86 0.55
N LYS A 634 -24.92 -36.69 0.73
CA LYS A 634 -25.46 -37.60 -0.28
C LYS A 634 -26.77 -36.99 -0.77
N VAL A 635 -26.82 -36.60 -2.05
CA VAL A 635 -28.04 -36.11 -2.71
C VAL A 635 -28.82 -37.31 -3.23
N SER A 636 -30.11 -37.39 -2.91
CA SER A 636 -31.04 -38.26 -3.64
C SER A 636 -32.40 -37.58 -3.81
N LYS A 637 -32.67 -37.25 -5.07
CA LYS A 637 -33.92 -36.93 -5.80
C LYS A 637 -34.96 -36.05 -5.14
#